data_AF-A0A7X3MUB8-F1
#
_entry.id   AF-A0A7X3MUB8-F1
#
_cell.length_a   1.000
_cell.length_b   1.000
_cell.length_c   1.000
_cell.angle_alpha   90.00
_cell.angle_beta   90.00
_cell.angle_gamma   90.00
#
_symmetry.space_group_name_H-M   'P 1'
#
loop_
_entity.id
_entity.type
_entity.pdbx_description
1 polymer ?
#
loop_
_entity_poly.entity_id
_entity_poly.type
_entity_poly.pdbx_seq_one_letter_code
_entity_poly.pdbx_strand_id
1 'polypeptide(L)' 'MAGSVNKVILVGNLGRDPEVRRLNNGEPVVNLRLATS' A
#
# COMPACT_ATOMS: atom_id res chain seq x y z
N MET A 1 20.82 -5.02 21.09
CA MET A 1 19.83 -5.84 20.35
C MET A 1 18.64 -4.93 20.06
N ALA A 2 18.47 -4.47 18.82
CA ALA A 2 17.41 -3.54 18.46
C ALA A 2 16.09 -4.32 18.33
N GLY A 3 15.34 -4.43 19.42
CA GLY A 3 14.03 -5.06 19.42
C GLY A 3 12.94 -4.02 19.17
N SER A 4 12.64 -3.70 17.91
CA SER A 4 11.47 -2.90 17.57
C SER A 4 10.65 -3.55 16.45
N VAL A 5 9.34 -3.32 16.50
CA VAL A 5 8.39 -3.81 15.50
C VAL A 5 7.54 -2.64 15.04
N ASN A 6 7.48 -2.42 13.72
CA ASN A 6 6.50 -1.54 13.08
C ASN A 6 5.51 -2.41 12.30
N LYS A 7 4.27 -2.51 12.79
CA LYS A 7 3.22 -3.36 12.23
C LYS A 7 1.96 -2.55 11.98
N VAL A 8 1.39 -2.71 10.79
CA VAL A 8 0.10 -2.12 10.39
C VAL A 8 -0.81 -3.24 9.88
N ILE A 9 -2.06 -3.27 10.38
CA ILE A 9 -3.13 -4.16 9.91
C ILE A 9 -4.31 -3.27 9.56
N LEU A 10 -4.79 -3.35 8.31
CA LEU A 10 -5.92 -2.56 7.82
C LEU A 10 -6.95 -3.49 7.17
N VAL A 11 -8.23 -3.24 7.44
CA VAL A 11 -9.37 -3.84 6.76
C VAL A 11 -10.29 -2.71 6.35
N GLY A 12 -10.69 -2.66 5.08
CA GLY A 12 -11.47 -1.56 4.56
C GLY A 12 -11.80 -1.73 3.08
N ASN A 13 -12.42 -0.70 2.52
CA ASN A 13 -12.87 -0.70 1.13
C ASN A 13 -11.95 0.15 0.25
N LEU A 14 -11.76 -0.26 -1.01
CA LEU A 14 -11.06 0.58 -1.98
C LEU A 14 -11.93 1.79 -2.33
N GLY A 15 -11.36 2.99 -2.21
CA GLY A 15 -12.05 4.23 -2.56
C GLY A 15 -12.04 4.54 -4.07
N ARG A 16 -11.22 3.84 -4.84
CA ARG A 16 -11.15 3.87 -6.30
C ARG A 16 -10.39 2.64 -6.80
N ASP A 17 -10.40 2.40 -8.11
CA ASP A 17 -9.58 1.37 -8.72
C ASP A 17 -8.08 1.54 -8.39
N PRO A 18 -7.32 0.44 -8.24
CA PRO A 18 -5.88 0.51 -8.02
C PRO A 18 -5.16 1.30 -9.10
N GLU A 19 -4.25 2.16 -8.68
CA GLU A 19 -3.41 2.92 -9.60
C GLU A 19 -2.13 2.13 -9.88
N VAL A 20 -2.01 1.58 -11.08
CA VAL A 20 -0.85 0.78 -11.51
C VAL A 20 0.06 1.63 -12.39
N ARG A 21 1.35 1.67 -12.06
CA ARG A 21 2.36 2.38 -12.86
C ARG A 21 3.68 1.63 -12.87
N ARG A 22 4.53 1.93 -13.86
CA ARG A 22 5.91 1.41 -13.95
C ARG A 22 6.87 2.51 -13.53
N LEU A 23 7.84 2.16 -12.70
CA LEU A 23 8.94 3.05 -12.34
C LEU A 23 9.94 3.16 -13.49
N ASN A 24 10.82 4.18 -13.44
CA ASN A 24 11.85 4.40 -14.48
C ASN A 24 12.83 3.22 -14.59
N ASN A 25 13.01 2.45 -13.52
CA ASN A 25 13.79 1.20 -13.51
C ASN A 25 13.00 -0.02 -14.03
N GLY A 26 11.75 0.16 -14.48
CA GLY A 26 10.87 -0.88 -15.00
C GLY A 26 10.07 -1.64 -13.95
N GLU A 27 10.29 -1.40 -12.66
CA GLU A 27 9.56 -2.12 -11.60
C GLU A 27 8.08 -1.71 -11.57
N PRO A 28 7.15 -2.68 -11.44
CA PRO A 28 5.75 -2.37 -11.27
C PRO A 28 5.49 -1.87 -9.85
N VAL A 29 4.68 -0.81 -9.71
CA VAL A 29 4.19 -0.32 -8.42
C VAL A 29 2.69 -0.09 -8.51
N VAL A 30 1.99 -0.38 -7.40
CA VAL A 30 0.54 -0.20 -7.27
C VAL A 30 0.25 0.62 -6.04
N ASN A 31 -0.55 1.68 -6.21
CA ASN A 31 -1.06 2.49 -5.11
C ASN A 31 -2.53 2.14 -4.84
N LEU A 32 -2.84 1.81 -3.59
CA LEU A 32 -4.19 1.52 -3.12
C LEU A 32 -4.68 2.65 -2.21
N ARG A 33 -5.96 3.01 -2.32
CA ARG A 33 -6.61 3.96 -1.42
C ARG A 33 -7.67 3.23 -0.61
N LEU A 34 -7.45 3.07 0.69
CA LEU A 34 -8.34 2.33 1.58
C LEU A 34 -9.14 3.27 2.46
N ALA A 35 -10.45 3.04 2.57
CA ALA A 35 -11.33 3.68 3.54
C ALA A 35 -11.56 2.75 4.74
N THR A 36 -11.41 3.30 5.95
CA THR A 36 -11.72 2.65 7.24
C THR A 36 -12.73 3.50 8.00
N SER A 37 -13.67 2.89 8.72
CA SER A 37 -14.70 3.56 9.53
C SER A 37 -14.56 3.25 11.01
#